data_AF-A0A7K1BIQ1-F1
#
_entry.id   AF-A0A7K1BIQ1-F1
#
_cell.length_a   1.000
_cell.length_b   1.000
_cell.length_c   1.000
_cell.angle_alpha   90.00
_cell.angle_beta   90.00
_cell.angle_gamma   90.00
#
_symmetry.space_group_name_H-M   'P 1'
#
loop_
_entity.id
_entity.type
_entity.pdbx_description
1 polymer ?
#
loop_
_entity_poly.entity_id
_entity_poly.type
_entity_poly.pdbx_seq_one_letter_code
_entity_poly.pdbx_strand_id
1 'polypeptide(L)'
;MSAEFDFFGNQQVSKLFDLVLELGMDLHVTTTRLRALEMLLVRSGELKPDQLDGFIPTEVEKQILDTKRDEFMARLMRIITESGPSEHPLREQWDAAIAQRNLNK
;
A
#
# COMPACT_ATOMS: atom_id res chain seq x y z
N MET A 1 -27.55 -2.30 0.59
CA MET A 1 -26.40 -1.85 -0.21
C MET A 1 -26.62 -0.37 -0.50
N SER A 2 -25.86 0.52 0.13
CA SER A 2 -25.88 1.94 -0.22
C SER A 2 -25.19 2.09 -1.57
N ALA A 3 -25.86 2.72 -2.54
CA ALA A 3 -25.24 3.03 -3.82
C ALA A 3 -23.98 3.88 -3.58
N GLU A 4 -22.86 3.51 -4.21
CA GLU A 4 -21.66 4.34 -4.23
C GLU A 4 -22.02 5.75 -4.72
N PHE A 5 -21.39 6.76 -4.13
CA PHE A 5 -21.69 8.15 -4.43
C PHE A 5 -21.08 8.51 -5.79
N ASP A 6 -21.90 8.84 -6.78
CA ASP A 6 -21.41 9.22 -8.10
C ASP A 6 -21.08 10.72 -8.15
N PHE A 7 -19.85 11.05 -7.77
CA PHE A 7 -19.34 12.43 -7.75
C PHE A 7 -19.22 13.06 -9.14
N PHE A 8 -18.96 12.26 -10.18
CA PHE A 8 -18.56 12.75 -11.50
C PHE A 8 -19.55 12.40 -12.64
N GLY A 9 -20.71 11.84 -12.32
CA GLY A 9 -21.68 11.38 -13.33
C GLY A 9 -21.17 10.18 -14.14
N ASN A 10 -20.12 9.51 -13.65
CA ASN A 10 -19.54 8.31 -14.22
C ASN A 10 -19.03 7.44 -13.08
N GLN A 11 -19.74 6.34 -12.83
CA GLN A 11 -19.44 5.41 -11.75
C GLN A 11 -17.99 4.88 -11.78
N GLN A 12 -17.40 4.68 -12.96
CA GLN A 12 -16.02 4.18 -13.07
C GLN A 12 -15.00 5.24 -12.60
N VAL A 13 -15.27 6.51 -12.90
CA VAL A 13 -14.43 7.64 -12.47
C VAL A 13 -14.59 7.89 -10.97
N SER A 14 -15.82 7.81 -10.47
CA SER A 14 -16.12 7.96 -9.04
C SER A 14 -15.44 6.86 -8.21
N LYS A 15 -15.47 5.59 -8.66
CA LYS A 15 -14.72 4.49 -8.04
C LYS A 15 -13.21 4.68 -8.03
N LEU A 16 -12.64 5.14 -9.15
CA LEU A 16 -11.21 5.41 -9.24
C LEU A 16 -10.82 6.52 -8.27
N PHE A 17 -11.65 7.55 -8.14
CA PHE A 17 -11.44 8.63 -7.19
C PHE A 17 -11.48 8.14 -5.74
N ASP A 18 -12.46 7.31 -5.37
CA ASP A 18 -12.54 6.70 -4.04
C ASP A 18 -11.30 5.87 -3.72
N LEU A 19 -10.81 5.06 -4.67
CA LEU A 19 -9.57 4.29 -4.53
C LEU A 19 -8.35 5.19 -4.33
N VAL A 20 -8.26 6.31 -5.07
CA VAL A 20 -7.17 7.29 -4.90
C VAL A 20 -7.22 7.94 -3.51
N LEU A 21 -8.42 8.24 -3.00
CA LEU A 21 -8.58 8.77 -1.64
C LEU A 21 -8.15 7.75 -0.58
N GLU A 22 -8.55 6.48 -0.73
CA GLU A 22 -8.15 5.40 0.16
C GLU A 22 -6.63 5.20 0.17
N LEU A 23 -6.00 5.13 -1.01
CA LEU A 23 -4.55 5.07 -1.14
C LEU A 23 -3.85 6.30 -0.52
N GLY A 24 -4.44 7.49 -0.67
CA GLY A 24 -3.95 8.72 -0.07
C GLY A 24 -3.94 8.64 1.46
N MET A 25 -4.99 8.08 2.06
CA MET A 25 -5.07 7.86 3.51
C MET A 25 -4.04 6.83 4.00
N ASP A 26 -3.90 5.69 3.31
CA ASP A 26 -2.91 4.67 3.68
C ASP A 26 -1.48 5.19 3.57
N LEU A 27 -1.18 5.97 2.52
CA LEU A 27 0.11 6.63 2.36
C LEU A 27 0.36 7.64 3.48
N HIS A 28 -0.66 8.42 3.87
CA HIS A 28 -0.56 9.37 4.96
C HIS A 28 -0.24 8.68 6.30
N VAL A 29 -0.93 7.59 6.63
CA VAL A 29 -0.67 6.80 7.84
C VAL A 29 0.75 6.23 7.81
N THR A 30 1.17 5.65 6.69
CA THR A 30 2.50 5.06 6.53
C THR A 30 3.60 6.12 6.70
N THR A 31 3.42 7.27 6.06
CA THR A 31 4.35 8.41 6.18
C THR A 31 4.44 8.92 7.61
N THR A 32 3.29 9.02 8.30
CA THR A 32 3.24 9.45 9.70
C THR A 32 3.99 8.48 10.61
N ARG A 33 3.81 7.17 10.41
CA ARG A 33 4.55 6.14 11.17
C ARG A 33 6.04 6.18 10.89
N LEU A 34 6.44 6.41 9.65
CA LEU A 34 7.85 6.55 9.28
C LEU A 34 8.50 7.75 9.96
N ARG A 35 7.85 8.93 9.92
CA ARG A 35 8.34 10.13 10.62
C ARG A 35 8.36 9.94 12.13
N ALA A 36 7.37 9.25 12.71
CA ALA A 36 7.40 8.89 14.11
C ALA A 36 8.59 7.99 14.47
N LEU A 37 8.89 6.98 13.65
CA LEU A 37 10.06 6.11 13.83
C LEU A 37 11.37 6.91 13.76
N GLU A 38 11.50 7.81 12.78
CA GLU A 38 12.65 8.70 12.65
C GLU A 38 12.83 9.55 13.90
N MET A 39 11.76 10.21 14.37
CA MET A 39 11.80 11.01 15.61
C MET A 39 12.22 10.18 16.83
N LEU A 40 11.78 8.92 16.94
CA LEU A 40 12.17 8.02 18.02
C LEU A 40 13.66 7.67 17.99
N LEU A 41 14.21 7.37 16.80
CA LEU A 41 15.62 7.02 16.60
C LEU A 41 16.54 8.23 16.79
N VAL A 42 16.10 9.42 16.37
CA VAL A 42 16.80 10.67 16.64
C VAL A 42 16.84 10.95 18.14
N ARG A 43 15.71 10.77 18.84
CA ARG A 43 15.63 10.97 20.29
C ARG A 43 16.48 9.96 21.07
N SER A 44 16.65 8.74 20.57
CA SER A 44 17.54 7.75 21.19
C SER A 44 19.02 7.96 20.85
N GLY A 45 19.35 8.84 19.90
CA GLY A 45 20.71 9.12 19.44
C GLY A 45 21.26 8.11 18.42
N GLU A 46 20.43 7.19 17.94
CA GLU A 46 20.80 6.17 16.93
C GLU A 46 20.82 6.74 15.51
N LEU A 47 20.10 7.85 15.29
CA LEU A 47 20.02 8.55 14.02
C LEU A 47 20.25 10.05 14.24
N LYS A 48 20.91 10.72 13.30
CA LYS A 48 20.96 12.19 13.29
C LYS A 48 19.71 12.75 12.60
N PRO A 49 19.27 13.98 12.95
CA PRO A 49 18.24 14.66 12.18
C PRO A 49 18.58 14.68 10.69
N ASP A 50 17.56 14.48 9.84
CA ASP A 50 17.64 14.50 8.37
C ASP A 50 18.58 13.44 7.74
N GLN A 51 19.16 12.53 8.54
CA GLN A 51 20.04 11.49 8.05
C GLN A 51 19.31 10.47 7.17
N LEU A 52 18.02 10.27 7.41
CA LEU A 52 17.18 9.40 6.59
C LEU A 52 16.96 10.00 5.19
N ASP A 53 16.75 11.32 5.09
CA ASP A 53 16.53 12.01 3.80
C ASP A 53 17.81 12.02 2.93
N GLY A 54 18.98 11.96 3.57
CA GLY A 54 20.28 11.83 2.91
C GLY A 54 20.76 10.38 2.71
N PHE A 55 19.93 9.38 2.98
CA PHE A 55 20.33 7.98 2.90
C PHE A 55 20.69 7.57 1.47
N ILE A 56 21.95 7.12 1.28
CA ILE A 56 22.42 6.54 0.02
C ILE A 56 22.55 5.02 0.24
N PRO A 57 21.67 4.21 -0.38
CA PRO A 57 21.73 2.77 -0.21
C PRO A 57 23.00 2.21 -0.84
N THR A 58 23.56 1.19 -0.21
CA THR A 58 24.52 0.28 -0.86
C THR A 58 23.85 -0.49 -2.00
N GLU A 59 24.63 -1.11 -2.88
CA GLU A 59 24.06 -1.92 -3.98
C GLU A 59 23.15 -3.05 -3.49
N VAL A 60 23.47 -3.65 -2.34
CA VAL A 60 22.64 -4.71 -1.72
C VAL A 60 21.33 -4.13 -1.19
N GLU A 61 21.38 -3.01 -0.47
CA GLU A 61 20.17 -2.35 0.04
C GLU A 61 19.28 -1.84 -1.09
N LYS A 62 19.89 -1.31 -2.16
CA LYS A 62 19.19 -0.87 -3.35
C LYS A 62 18.41 -2.01 -4.00
N GLN A 63 18.99 -3.20 -4.13
CA GLN A 63 18.28 -4.38 -4.65
C GLN A 63 17.08 -4.76 -3.78
N ILE A 64 17.22 -4.67 -2.45
CA ILE A 64 16.12 -4.91 -1.50
C ILE A 64 15.00 -3.89 -1.71
N LEU A 65 15.33 -2.60 -1.81
CA LEU A 65 14.38 -1.52 -2.02
C LEU A 65 13.68 -1.62 -3.38
N ASP A 66 14.43 -1.92 -4.45
CA ASP A 66 13.90 -2.14 -5.80
C ASP A 66 12.92 -3.33 -5.82
N THR A 67 13.26 -4.43 -5.16
CA THR A 67 12.35 -5.59 -5.03
C THR A 67 11.06 -5.19 -4.33
N LYS A 68 11.13 -4.41 -3.24
CA LYS A 68 9.94 -3.95 -2.51
C LYS A 68 9.08 -3.01 -3.34
N ARG A 69 9.70 -2.11 -4.12
CA ARG A 69 8.99 -1.26 -5.09
C ARG A 69 8.28 -2.11 -6.13
N ASP A 70 8.96 -3.08 -6.71
CA ASP A 70 8.42 -3.90 -7.79
C ASP A 70 7.26 -4.80 -7.28
N GLU A 71 7.37 -5.36 -6.08
CA GLU A 71 6.27 -6.07 -5.40
C GLU A 71 5.04 -5.17 -5.19
N PHE A 72 5.25 -3.92 -4.77
CA PHE A 72 4.18 -2.95 -4.57
C PHE A 72 3.52 -2.55 -5.90
N MET A 73 4.32 -2.24 -6.92
CA MET A 73 3.82 -1.88 -8.25
C MET A 73 3.08 -3.05 -8.91
N ALA A 74 3.56 -4.28 -8.75
CA ALA A 74 2.87 -5.48 -9.22
C ALA A 74 1.49 -5.64 -8.55
N ARG A 75 1.39 -5.35 -7.24
CA ARG A 75 0.10 -5.36 -6.53
C ARG A 75 -0.85 -4.31 -7.07
N LEU A 76 -0.39 -3.07 -7.29
CA LEU A 76 -1.21 -2.00 -7.86
C LEU A 76 -1.67 -2.34 -9.28
N MET A 77 -0.76 -2.84 -10.13
CA MET A 77 -1.10 -3.28 -11.48
C MET A 77 -2.12 -4.41 -11.47
N ARG A 78 -2.05 -5.34 -10.50
CA ARG A 78 -3.05 -6.38 -10.34
C ARG A 78 -4.42 -5.80 -9.99
N ILE A 79 -4.50 -4.83 -9.08
CA ILE A 79 -5.77 -4.17 -8.74
C ILE A 79 -6.40 -3.49 -9.97
N ILE A 80 -5.58 -2.87 -10.83
CA ILE A 80 -6.05 -2.20 -12.05
C ILE A 80 -6.44 -3.21 -13.15
N THR A 81 -5.76 -4.35 -13.23
CA THR A 81 -5.95 -5.35 -14.31
C THR A 81 -6.91 -6.48 -13.93
N GLU A 82 -7.22 -6.65 -12.65
CA GLU A 82 -8.17 -7.64 -12.14
C GLU A 82 -9.59 -7.28 -12.59
N SER A 83 -10.19 -8.16 -13.38
CA SER A 83 -11.54 -8.00 -13.91
C SER A 83 -12.54 -8.71 -12.98
N GLY A 84 -13.33 -7.96 -12.23
CA GLY A 84 -14.34 -8.49 -11.29
C GLY A 84 -15.14 -7.38 -10.57
N PRO A 85 -16.22 -7.72 -9.84
CA PRO A 85 -17.01 -6.72 -9.12
C PRO A 85 -16.18 -6.03 -8.04
N SER A 86 -16.20 -4.69 -8.06
CA SER A 86 -15.36 -3.78 -7.25
C SER A 86 -15.58 -3.86 -5.73
N GLU A 87 -16.55 -4.63 -5.26
CA GLU A 87 -16.85 -4.77 -3.83
C GLU A 87 -15.78 -5.58 -3.06
N HIS A 88 -14.90 -6.31 -3.76
CA HIS A 88 -13.84 -7.14 -3.14
C HIS A 88 -12.55 -7.23 -3.99
N PRO A 89 -11.65 -6.24 -3.99
CA PRO A 89 -10.31 -6.41 -4.56
C PRO A 89 -9.57 -7.56 -3.85
N LEU A 90 -8.80 -8.38 -4.60
CA LEU A 90 -8.04 -9.55 -4.10
C LEU A 90 -8.87 -10.81 -3.74
N ARG A 91 -10.07 -10.98 -4.27
CA ARG A 91 -10.98 -12.11 -3.95
C ARG A 91 -10.31 -13.49 -4.05
N GLU A 92 -9.56 -13.74 -5.12
CA GLU A 92 -8.86 -15.01 -5.32
C GLU A 92 -7.78 -15.28 -4.25
N GLN A 93 -7.13 -14.23 -3.73
CA GLN A 93 -6.12 -14.36 -2.68
C GLN A 93 -6.75 -14.57 -1.30
N TRP A 94 -7.87 -13.91 -1.03
CA TRP A 94 -8.65 -14.16 0.19
C TRP A 94 -9.19 -15.59 0.21
N ASP A 95 -9.75 -16.06 -0.90
CA ASP A 95 -10.25 -17.43 -1.04
C ASP A 95 -9.10 -18.45 -0.90
N ALA A 96 -7.94 -18.19 -1.53
CA ALA A 96 -6.76 -19.03 -1.40
C ALA A 96 -6.18 -19.04 0.03
N ALA A 97 -6.14 -17.90 0.72
CA ALA A 97 -5.67 -17.79 2.10
C ALA A 97 -6.63 -18.49 3.09
N ILE A 98 -7.93 -18.39 2.87
CA ILE A 98 -8.96 -19.12 3.65
C ILE A 98 -8.84 -20.62 3.40
N ALA A 99 -8.64 -21.05 2.16
CA ALA A 99 -8.43 -22.46 1.81
C ALA A 99 -7.18 -23.04 2.48
N GLN A 100 -6.04 -22.33 2.44
CA GLN A 100 -4.81 -22.74 3.14
C GLN A 100 -4.99 -22.83 4.66
N ARG A 101 -5.74 -21.90 5.26
CA ARG A 101 -6.03 -21.93 6.71
C ARG A 101 -6.91 -23.13 7.10
N ASN A 102 -7.81 -23.56 6.23
CA ASN A 102 -8.67 -24.72 6.47
C ASN A 102 -7.96 -26.06 6.26
N LEU A 103 -6.90 -26.10 5.44
CA LEU A 103 -6.05 -27.28 5.24
C LEU A 103 -5.08 -27.55 6.39
N ASN A 104 -4.73 -26.51 7.17
CA ASN A 104 -3.79 -26.59 8.30
C ASN A 104 -4.49 -26.76 9.67
N LYS A 105 -5.78 -27.09 9.69
CA LYS A 105 -6.54 -27.51 10.87
C LYS A 105 -6.79 -29.00 10.83
#